data_AF-X8BES6-F1
#
_entry.id   AF-X8BES6-F1
#
_cell.length_a   1.000
_cell.length_b   1.000
_cell.length_c   1.000
_cell.angle_alpha   90.00
_cell.angle_beta   90.00
_cell.angle_gamma   90.00
#
_symmetry.space_group_name_H-M   'P 1'
#
loop_
_entity.id
_entity.type
_entity.pdbx_description
1 polymer ?
#
loop_
_entity_poly.entity_id
_entity_poly.type
_entity_poly.pdbx_seq_one_letter_code
_entity_poly.pdbx_strand_id
1 'polypeptide(L)'
;MGLVSLATTAGWKFLALLGYAAIYTYLAPWHLPATRWYTWVIAVLGVDLLYYTYHRMAHRVRLVWATHQSHHSSQYFNFATALRQKWNNSGEILMWIPLPLLGIPPWMVFASFSVNLIYQFWVHTERIGKLPPPVEFIFNTRRTIGCTTAWTPSTWTRTTGHLHHLGPIVRHLPT
;
A
#
# COMPACT_ATOMS: atom_id res chain seq x y z
N MET A 1 -14.30 -11.24 1.75
CA MET A 1 -14.34 -10.01 2.57
C MET A 1 -15.78 -9.79 3.02
N GLY A 2 -16.00 -9.57 4.31
CA GLY A 2 -17.36 -9.41 4.86
C GLY A 2 -17.83 -7.95 4.84
N LEU A 3 -19.14 -7.74 5.08
CA LEU A 3 -19.79 -6.43 5.22
C LEU A 3 -19.08 -5.51 6.23
N VAL A 4 -18.55 -6.09 7.32
CA VAL A 4 -17.81 -5.36 8.35
C VAL A 4 -16.58 -4.67 7.79
N SER A 5 -15.80 -5.34 6.94
CA SER A 5 -14.58 -4.76 6.37
C SER A 5 -14.87 -3.60 5.42
N LEU A 6 -16.01 -3.65 4.72
CA LEU A 6 -16.47 -2.56 3.86
C LEU A 6 -16.92 -1.37 4.70
N ALA A 7 -17.75 -1.61 5.72
CA ALA A 7 -18.24 -0.57 6.62
C ALA A 7 -17.09 0.14 7.35
N THR A 8 -16.13 -0.62 7.90
CA THR A 8 -14.96 -0.02 8.59
C THR A 8 -14.08 0.76 7.63
N THR A 9 -13.82 0.23 6.43
CA THR A 9 -13.01 0.94 5.42
C THR A 9 -13.69 2.23 4.97
N ALA A 10 -15.00 2.19 4.70
CA ALA A 10 -15.76 3.38 4.33
C ALA A 10 -15.75 4.43 5.45
N GLY A 11 -15.99 4.03 6.70
CA GLY A 11 -15.93 4.94 7.85
C GLY A 11 -14.58 5.60 8.01
N TRP A 12 -13.50 4.82 7.93
CA TRP A 12 -12.13 5.35 7.98
C TRP A 12 -11.82 6.31 6.83
N LYS A 13 -12.23 6.00 5.59
CA LYS A 13 -12.01 6.87 4.43
C LYS A 13 -12.85 8.15 4.51
N PHE A 14 -14.05 8.08 5.08
CA PHE A 14 -14.88 9.25 5.33
C PHE A 14 -14.24 10.19 6.37
N LEU A 15 -13.77 9.64 7.50
CA LEU A 15 -13.02 10.42 8.49
C LEU A 15 -11.74 11.03 7.91
N ALA A 16 -11.01 10.26 7.10
CA ALA A 16 -9.84 10.74 6.37
C ALA A 16 -10.20 11.91 5.43
N LEU A 17 -11.32 11.81 4.70
CA LEU A 17 -11.77 12.88 3.82
C LEU A 17 -12.04 14.18 4.59
N LEU A 18 -12.75 14.10 5.71
CA LEU A 18 -13.01 15.26 6.56
C LEU A 18 -11.71 15.86 7.14
N GLY A 19 -10.82 15.01 7.65
CA GLY A 19 -9.52 15.43 8.17
C GLY A 19 -8.65 16.08 7.10
N TYR A 20 -8.59 15.50 5.90
CA TYR A 20 -7.83 16.08 4.79
C TYR A 20 -8.46 17.36 4.27
N ALA A 21 -9.79 17.48 4.28
CA ALA A 21 -10.46 18.73 3.94
C ALA A 21 -10.10 19.84 4.93
N ALA A 22 -10.06 19.54 6.23
CA ALA A 22 -9.61 20.51 7.24
C ALA A 22 -8.14 20.89 7.04
N ILE A 23 -7.25 19.91 6.84
CA ILE A 23 -5.82 20.14 6.59
C ILE A 23 -5.63 20.99 5.33
N TYR A 24 -6.30 20.64 4.23
CA TYR A 24 -6.25 21.37 2.97
C TYR A 24 -6.74 22.80 3.14
N THR A 25 -7.84 23.01 3.87
CA THR A 25 -8.47 24.33 3.98
C THR A 25 -7.71 25.26 4.92
N TYR A 26 -7.23 24.74 6.05
CA TYR A 26 -6.71 25.57 7.15
C TYR A 26 -5.19 25.51 7.31
N LEU A 27 -4.52 24.46 6.83
CA LEU A 27 -3.09 24.24 7.07
C LEU A 27 -2.25 24.24 5.79
N ALA A 28 -2.85 24.00 4.61
CA ALA A 28 -2.11 24.05 3.37
C ALA A 28 -1.67 25.51 3.09
N PRO A 29 -0.36 25.76 2.85
CA PRO A 29 0.15 27.09 2.57
C PRO A 29 -0.28 27.61 1.18
N TRP A 30 -0.70 26.73 0.28
CA TRP A 30 -1.23 27.06 -1.05
C TRP A 30 -2.16 25.95 -1.55
N HIS A 31 -2.87 26.23 -2.65
CA HIS A 31 -3.81 25.31 -3.28
C HIS A 31 -3.49 25.11 -4.75
N LEU A 32 -3.23 23.86 -5.15
CA LEU A 32 -2.96 23.51 -6.53
C LEU A 32 -4.29 23.30 -7.28
N PRO A 33 -4.51 23.98 -8.41
CA PRO A 33 -5.75 23.86 -9.17
C PRO A 33 -5.87 22.48 -9.81
N ALA A 34 -7.00 21.80 -9.58
CA ALA A 34 -7.27 20.48 -10.16
C ALA A 34 -7.41 20.47 -11.69
N THR A 35 -7.65 21.64 -12.30
CA THR A 35 -7.74 21.80 -13.76
C THR A 35 -6.39 21.73 -14.46
N ARG A 36 -5.28 21.81 -13.71
CA ARG A 36 -3.93 21.75 -14.28
C ARG A 36 -3.40 20.32 -14.29
N TRP A 37 -2.84 19.91 -15.43
CA TRP A 37 -2.32 18.54 -15.62
C TRP A 37 -1.20 18.19 -14.63
N TYR A 38 -0.35 19.17 -14.27
CA TYR A 38 0.76 18.92 -13.35
C TYR A 38 0.27 18.56 -11.94
N THR A 39 -0.88 19.08 -11.51
CA THR A 39 -1.49 18.71 -10.22
C THR A 39 -1.79 17.22 -10.19
N TRP A 40 -2.26 16.65 -11.31
CA TRP A 40 -2.53 15.21 -11.44
C TRP A 40 -1.26 14.38 -11.41
N VAL A 41 -0.22 14.83 -12.12
CA VAL A 41 1.09 14.16 -12.09
C VAL A 41 1.65 14.15 -10.67
N ILE A 42 1.63 15.28 -9.97
CA ILE A 42 2.08 15.38 -8.57
C ILE A 42 1.24 14.47 -7.66
N ALA A 43 -0.08 14.45 -7.83
CA ALA A 43 -0.96 13.63 -7.00
C ALA A 43 -0.73 12.12 -7.23
N VAL A 44 -0.62 11.67 -8.48
CA VAL A 44 -0.39 10.25 -8.81
C VAL A 44 0.99 9.79 -8.34
N LEU A 45 2.04 10.56 -8.65
CA LEU A 45 3.41 10.20 -8.24
C LEU A 45 3.60 10.35 -6.72
N GLY A 46 3.00 11.35 -6.11
CA GLY A 46 3.02 11.55 -4.67
C GLY A 46 2.32 10.41 -3.94
N VAL A 47 1.15 9.99 -4.42
CA VAL A 47 0.48 8.80 -3.90
C VAL A 47 1.36 7.55 -4.09
N ASP A 48 1.98 7.38 -5.26
CA ASP A 48 2.85 6.22 -5.46
C ASP A 48 4.05 6.21 -4.50
N LEU A 49 4.76 7.33 -4.36
CA LEU A 49 5.89 7.42 -3.44
C LEU A 49 5.49 7.17 -1.98
N LEU A 50 4.36 7.71 -1.54
CA LEU A 50 3.88 7.51 -0.18
C LEU A 50 3.38 6.08 0.03
N TYR A 51 2.77 5.47 -0.99
CA TYR A 51 2.41 4.04 -1.00
C TYR A 51 3.66 3.17 -0.83
N TYR A 52 4.71 3.43 -1.62
CA TYR A 52 5.99 2.74 -1.56
C TYR A 52 6.53 2.74 -0.13
N THR A 53 6.57 3.94 0.44
CA THR A 53 7.20 4.21 1.72
C THR A 53 6.41 3.53 2.83
N TYR A 54 5.08 3.66 2.83
CA TYR A 54 4.23 2.96 3.80
C TYR A 54 4.36 1.44 3.68
N HIS A 55 4.30 0.92 2.45
CA HIS A 55 4.43 -0.51 2.22
C HIS A 55 5.79 -1.02 2.70
N ARG A 56 6.88 -0.32 2.36
CA ARG A 56 8.22 -0.68 2.85
C ARG A 56 8.32 -0.59 4.38
N MET A 57 7.74 0.43 5.00
CA MET A 57 7.65 0.51 6.48
C MET A 57 6.88 -0.67 7.05
N ALA A 58 5.79 -1.09 6.42
CA ALA A 58 4.99 -2.24 6.84
C ALA A 58 5.79 -3.55 6.83
N HIS A 59 6.80 -3.67 5.97
CA HIS A 59 7.73 -4.81 5.94
C HIS A 59 8.97 -4.66 6.83
N ARG A 60 9.18 -3.48 7.44
CA ARG A 60 10.42 -3.19 8.22
C ARG A 60 10.15 -2.89 9.70
N VAL A 61 8.97 -2.38 10.04
CA VAL A 61 8.59 -1.99 11.41
C VAL A 61 7.58 -2.98 11.97
N ARG A 62 7.90 -3.63 13.10
CA ARG A 62 7.08 -4.70 13.71
C ARG A 62 5.64 -4.28 13.99
N LEU A 63 5.45 -3.05 14.49
CA LEU A 63 4.12 -2.52 14.78
C LEU A 63 3.27 -2.38 13.51
N VAL A 64 3.86 -1.88 12.43
CA VAL A 64 3.16 -1.72 11.15
C VAL A 64 2.95 -3.10 10.49
N TRP A 65 3.92 -4.01 10.58
CA TRP A 65 3.81 -5.40 10.14
C TRP A 65 2.63 -6.12 10.81
N ALA A 66 2.43 -5.95 12.12
CA ALA A 66 1.31 -6.58 12.83
C ALA A 66 -0.05 -6.25 12.20
N THR A 67 -0.20 -5.04 11.64
CA THR A 67 -1.40 -4.61 10.90
C THR A 67 -1.44 -5.10 9.45
N HIS A 68 -0.29 -5.41 8.86
CA HIS A 68 -0.14 -5.72 7.44
C HIS A 68 -0.07 -7.23 7.14
N GLN A 69 0.40 -8.06 8.07
CA GLN A 69 0.62 -9.50 7.89
C GLN A 69 -0.62 -10.27 7.42
N SER A 70 -1.82 -9.83 7.82
CA SER A 70 -3.10 -10.45 7.41
C SER A 70 -3.35 -10.37 5.90
N HIS A 71 -2.74 -9.39 5.23
CA HIS A 71 -2.75 -9.25 3.78
C HIS A 71 -1.84 -10.30 3.11
N HIS A 72 -0.68 -10.57 3.71
CA HIS A 72 0.30 -11.55 3.23
C HIS A 72 0.06 -12.98 3.73
N SER A 73 -1.10 -13.28 4.32
CA SER A 73 -1.39 -14.61 4.86
C SER A 73 -1.76 -15.64 3.79
N SER A 74 -1.97 -15.22 2.53
CA SER A 74 -2.31 -16.12 1.43
C SER A 74 -1.09 -16.92 0.98
N GLN A 75 -1.24 -18.24 0.82
CA GLN A 75 -0.22 -19.09 0.22
C GLN A 75 -0.15 -18.95 -1.31
N TYR A 76 -1.18 -18.37 -1.94
CA TYR A 76 -1.26 -18.18 -3.38
C TYR A 76 -1.12 -16.70 -3.74
N PHE A 77 -0.22 -16.37 -4.68
CA PHE A 77 0.01 -15.00 -5.13
C PHE A 77 -0.77 -14.70 -6.43
N ASN A 78 -2.09 -14.59 -6.28
CA ASN A 78 -3.02 -14.29 -7.37
C ASN A 78 -3.84 -13.02 -7.05
N PHE A 79 -4.66 -12.59 -8.01
CA PHE A 79 -5.49 -11.38 -7.89
C PHE A 79 -6.43 -11.37 -6.67
N ALA A 80 -6.83 -12.53 -6.14
CA ALA A 80 -7.65 -12.57 -4.92
C ALA A 80 -6.88 -12.09 -3.69
N THR A 81 -5.55 -12.19 -3.70
CA THR A 81 -4.68 -11.62 -2.66
C THR A 81 -4.74 -10.09 -2.66
N ALA A 82 -4.81 -9.44 -3.83
CA ALA A 82 -4.98 -7.99 -3.92
C ALA A 82 -6.35 -7.51 -3.39
N LEU A 83 -7.41 -8.31 -3.60
CA LEU A 83 -8.74 -8.03 -3.05
C LEU A 83 -8.83 -8.28 -1.54
N ARG A 84 -7.82 -8.92 -0.94
CA ARG A 84 -7.76 -9.20 0.49
C ARG A 84 -7.28 -7.96 1.27
N GLN A 85 -8.09 -6.91 1.26
CA GLN A 85 -7.88 -5.70 2.05
C GLN A 85 -8.07 -5.95 3.56
N LYS A 86 -7.16 -5.41 4.38
CA LYS A 86 -7.22 -5.52 5.84
C LYS A 86 -8.39 -4.70 6.41
N TRP A 87 -8.95 -5.14 7.53
CA TRP A 87 -10.04 -4.44 8.24
C TRP A 87 -9.55 -3.17 8.96
N ASN A 88 -8.24 -3.08 9.23
CA ASN A 88 -7.58 -1.95 9.88
C ASN A 88 -6.67 -1.19 8.90
N ASN A 89 -7.27 -0.30 8.10
CA ASN A 89 -6.58 0.60 7.18
C ASN A 89 -6.14 1.95 7.81
N SER A 90 -6.20 2.07 9.14
CA SER A 90 -6.01 3.35 9.84
C SER A 90 -4.61 3.97 9.65
N GLY A 91 -3.55 3.15 9.65
CA GLY A 91 -2.18 3.64 9.53
C GLY A 91 -1.85 4.27 8.16
N GLU A 92 -2.56 3.90 7.11
CA GLU A 92 -2.37 4.48 5.77
C GLU A 92 -2.88 5.91 5.70
N ILE A 93 -3.92 6.26 6.48
CA ILE A 93 -4.53 7.59 6.46
C ILE A 93 -3.51 8.66 6.86
N LEU A 94 -2.69 8.38 7.86
CA LEU A 94 -1.66 9.32 8.29
C LEU A 94 -0.60 9.54 7.20
N MET A 95 -0.33 8.52 6.38
CA MET A 95 0.68 8.61 5.33
C MET A 95 0.32 9.60 4.23
N TRP A 96 -0.97 9.80 3.95
CA TRP A 96 -1.40 10.68 2.87
C TRP A 96 -1.46 12.16 3.26
N ILE A 97 -1.32 12.51 4.54
CA ILE A 97 -1.37 13.89 5.07
C ILE A 97 -0.45 14.88 4.33
N PRO A 98 0.76 14.52 3.87
CA PRO A 98 1.60 15.44 3.11
C PRO A 98 0.96 15.97 1.82
N LEU A 99 0.03 15.22 1.20
CA LEU A 99 -0.59 15.64 -0.07
C LEU A 99 -1.59 16.80 0.08
N PRO A 100 -2.59 16.78 0.99
CA PRO A 100 -3.42 17.95 1.25
C PRO A 100 -2.61 19.11 1.82
N LEU A 101 -1.55 18.86 2.60
CA LEU A 101 -0.61 19.92 3.02
C LEU A 101 0.14 20.55 1.85
N LEU A 102 0.45 19.79 0.79
CA LEU A 102 1.05 20.31 -0.44
C LEU A 102 0.04 21.11 -1.30
N GLY A 103 -1.22 21.20 -0.86
CA GLY A 103 -2.28 21.88 -1.60
C GLY A 103 -2.97 21.01 -2.65
N ILE A 104 -2.86 19.68 -2.57
CA ILE A 104 -3.62 18.78 -3.45
C ILE A 104 -5.04 18.62 -2.90
N PRO A 105 -6.10 18.87 -3.71
CA PRO A 105 -7.47 18.70 -3.26
C PRO A 105 -7.73 17.29 -2.73
N PRO A 106 -8.39 17.11 -1.57
CA PRO A 106 -8.57 15.79 -0.95
C PRO A 106 -9.18 14.75 -1.88
N TRP A 107 -10.20 15.11 -2.66
CA TRP A 107 -10.83 14.19 -3.62
C TRP A 107 -9.84 13.66 -4.67
N MET A 108 -8.85 14.47 -5.05
CA MET A 108 -7.82 14.10 -6.03
C MET A 108 -6.81 13.12 -5.44
N VAL A 109 -6.56 13.20 -4.13
CA VAL A 109 -5.78 12.20 -3.38
C VAL A 109 -6.49 10.84 -3.44
N PHE A 110 -7.79 10.80 -3.18
CA PHE A 110 -8.58 9.54 -3.26
C PHE A 110 -8.70 9.00 -4.70
N ALA A 111 -8.83 9.88 -5.69
CA ALA A 111 -8.83 9.49 -7.10
C ALA A 111 -7.47 8.88 -7.49
N SER A 112 -6.37 9.53 -7.12
CA SER A 112 -5.01 9.04 -7.40
C SER A 112 -4.70 7.75 -6.64
N PHE A 113 -5.20 7.59 -5.41
CA PHE A 113 -5.14 6.34 -4.66
C PHE A 113 -5.91 5.21 -5.34
N SER A 114 -7.08 5.50 -5.91
CA SER A 114 -7.84 4.52 -6.71
C SER A 114 -7.06 4.08 -7.95
N VAL A 115 -6.45 5.02 -8.67
CA VAL A 115 -5.55 4.72 -9.82
C VAL A 115 -4.39 3.84 -9.36
N ASN A 116 -3.76 4.18 -8.22
CA ASN A 116 -2.69 3.40 -7.62
C ASN A 116 -3.11 1.95 -7.36
N LEU A 117 -4.24 1.74 -6.70
CA LEU A 117 -4.77 0.41 -6.43
C LEU A 117 -5.03 -0.41 -7.70
N ILE A 118 -5.52 0.22 -8.77
CA ILE A 118 -5.83 -0.46 -10.02
C ILE A 118 -4.57 -1.04 -10.66
N TYR A 119 -3.49 -0.28 -10.79
CA TYR A 119 -2.27 -0.87 -11.39
C TYR A 119 -1.50 -1.74 -10.39
N GLN A 120 -1.62 -1.49 -9.08
CA GLN A 120 -1.07 -2.40 -8.07
C GLN A 120 -1.68 -3.80 -8.18
N PHE A 121 -2.92 -3.91 -8.68
CA PHE A 121 -3.55 -5.20 -8.99
C PHE A 121 -2.71 -6.05 -9.95
N TRP A 122 -2.12 -5.43 -10.97
CA TRP A 122 -1.37 -6.10 -12.03
C TRP A 122 -0.03 -6.66 -11.54
N VAL A 123 0.52 -6.07 -10.49
CA VAL A 123 1.75 -6.57 -9.86
C VAL A 123 1.46 -7.65 -8.80
N HIS A 124 0.20 -7.91 -8.45
CA HIS A 124 -0.23 -8.96 -7.52
C HIS A 124 -0.67 -10.27 -8.21
N THR A 125 0.03 -10.63 -9.29
CA THR A 125 -0.18 -11.91 -9.99
C THR A 125 1.15 -12.47 -10.46
N GLU A 126 1.29 -13.79 -10.41
CA GLU A 126 2.44 -14.49 -11.00
C GLU A 126 2.48 -14.38 -12.54
N ARG A 127 1.34 -14.11 -13.19
CA ARG A 127 1.20 -14.14 -14.67
C ARG A 127 1.88 -13.00 -15.42
N ILE A 128 2.01 -11.81 -14.82
CA ILE A 128 2.59 -10.64 -15.50
C ILE A 128 4.02 -10.46 -15.00
N GLY A 129 5.02 -10.87 -15.78
CA GLY A 129 6.45 -10.86 -15.40
C GLY A 129 7.05 -9.48 -15.09
N LYS A 130 8.19 -9.16 -15.71
CA LYS A 130 8.81 -7.83 -15.55
C LYS A 130 8.10 -6.81 -16.44
N LEU A 131 7.93 -5.59 -15.92
CA LEU A 131 7.42 -4.47 -16.70
C LEU A 131 8.59 -3.78 -17.43
N PRO A 132 8.32 -2.95 -18.45
CA PRO A 132 9.37 -2.17 -19.11
C PRO A 132 10.19 -1.36 -18.10
N PRO A 133 11.54 -1.30 -18.22
CA PRO A 133 12.40 -0.66 -17.23
C PRO A 133 12.01 0.77 -16.81
N PRO A 134 11.51 1.65 -17.71
CA PRO A 134 11.07 2.99 -17.30
C PRO A 134 9.88 2.94 -16.33
N VAL A 135 8.95 2.00 -16.52
CA VAL A 135 7.78 1.83 -15.67
C VAL A 135 8.20 1.29 -14.30
N GLU A 136 9.13 0.34 -14.26
CA GLU A 136 9.67 -0.19 -13.01
C GLU A 136 10.47 0.83 -12.20
N PHE A 137 11.07 1.82 -12.87
CA PHE A 137 11.83 2.88 -12.23
C PHE A 137 10.94 3.97 -11.63
N ILE A 138 9.87 4.34 -12.34
CA ILE A 138 8.98 5.43 -11.93
C ILE A 138 7.93 4.95 -10.93
N PHE A 139 7.39 3.74 -11.11
CA PHE A 139 6.28 3.24 -10.32
C PHE A 139 6.69 2.13 -9.37
N ASN A 140 5.91 1.99 -8.30
CA ASN A 140 5.95 0.83 -7.44
C ASN A 140 5.55 -0.45 -8.18
N THR A 141 6.55 -1.26 -8.47
CA THR A 141 6.42 -2.56 -9.13
C THR A 141 6.87 -3.68 -8.19
N ARG A 142 6.64 -4.94 -8.58
CA ARG A 142 7.07 -6.11 -7.79
C ARG A 142 8.54 -6.04 -7.37
N ARG A 143 9.39 -5.50 -8.25
CA ARG A 143 10.83 -5.41 -8.03
C ARG A 143 11.19 -4.34 -7.00
N THR A 144 10.60 -3.15 -7.06
CA THR A 144 10.91 -2.06 -6.13
C THR A 144 10.37 -2.36 -4.73
N ILE A 145 9.19 -2.97 -4.66
CA ILE A 145 8.55 -3.37 -3.40
C ILE A 145 9.21 -4.61 -2.77
N GLY A 146 9.85 -5.47 -3.58
CA GLY A 146 10.46 -6.72 -3.12
C GLY A 146 9.43 -7.82 -2.85
N CYS A 147 8.40 -7.92 -3.70
CA CYS A 147 7.28 -8.86 -3.56
C CYS A 147 7.57 -10.24 -4.19
N THR A 148 8.82 -10.70 -4.16
CA THR A 148 9.15 -12.08 -4.51
C THR A 148 8.96 -12.95 -3.27
N THR A 149 7.88 -13.73 -3.27
CA THR A 149 7.66 -14.95 -2.47
C THR A 149 8.10 -14.89 -1.01
N ALA A 150 7.11 -14.78 -0.11
CA ALA A 150 7.20 -15.18 1.29
C ALA A 150 8.48 -14.71 2.01
N TRP A 151 8.46 -13.47 2.53
CA TRP A 151 9.26 -13.18 3.71
C TRP A 151 8.73 -14.04 4.85
N THR A 152 9.33 -15.22 5.01
CA THR A 152 9.16 -16.01 6.23
C THR A 152 9.65 -15.16 7.40
N PRO A 153 9.02 -15.23 8.58
CA PRO A 153 9.50 -14.57 9.81
C PRO A 153 10.97 -14.90 10.20
N SER A 154 11.61 -15.83 9.50
CA SER A 154 12.97 -16.33 9.71
C SER A 154 14.10 -15.29 9.61
N THR A 155 13.82 -14.09 9.09
CA THR A 155 14.80 -12.99 9.04
C THR A 155 14.79 -12.14 10.31
N TRP A 156 13.70 -12.15 11.07
CA TRP A 156 13.62 -11.44 12.36
C TRP A 156 14.25 -12.23 13.51
N THR A 157 14.19 -13.56 13.47
CA THR A 157 14.89 -14.44 14.42
C THR A 157 16.42 -14.34 14.30
N ARG A 158 16.94 -13.76 13.22
CA ARG A 158 18.38 -13.56 13.04
C ARG A 158 18.93 -12.33 13.78
N THR A 159 18.07 -11.35 14.10
CA THR A 159 18.43 -10.13 14.85
C THR A 159 18.09 -10.18 16.33
N THR A 160 17.15 -11.03 16.74
CA THR A 160 16.84 -11.28 18.16
C THR A 160 17.10 -12.75 18.42
N GLY A 161 18.29 -13.07 18.95
CA GLY A 161 18.75 -14.44 19.18
C GLY A 161 17.89 -15.23 20.17
N HIS A 162 16.73 -15.71 19.70
CA HIS A 162 15.95 -16.73 20.38
C HIS A 162 15.57 -17.82 19.38
N LEU A 163 16.27 -18.95 19.55
CA LEU A 163 15.96 -20.26 19.00
C LEU A 163 14.51 -20.63 19.35
N HIS A 164 13.73 -21.12 18.38
CA HIS A 164 12.94 -22.33 18.53
C HIS A 164 12.50 -22.84 17.15
N HIS A 165 12.76 -24.13 16.94
CA HIS A 165 12.52 -24.94 15.75
C HIS A 165 11.06 -24.93 15.28
N LEU A 166 10.80 -24.47 14.07
CA LEU A 166 9.75 -25.01 13.19
C LEU A 166 10.27 -24.94 11.73
N GLY A 167 10.59 -26.10 11.16
CA GLY A 167 11.10 -26.23 9.80
C GLY A 167 10.03 -25.90 8.73
N PRO A 168 10.44 -25.51 7.51
CA PRO A 168 9.51 -25.24 6.43
C PRO A 168 8.98 -26.56 5.83
N ILE A 169 7.67 -26.80 5.96
CA ILE A 169 6.97 -27.81 5.16
C ILE A 169 6.67 -27.17 3.80
N VAL A 170 7.60 -27.33 2.86
CA VAL A 170 7.35 -27.12 1.42
C VAL A 170 7.20 -28.50 0.80
N ARG A 171 5.95 -28.94 0.56
CA ARG A 171 5.71 -30.03 -0.37
C ARG A 171 5.75 -29.45 -1.78
N HIS A 172 6.78 -29.84 -2.52
CA HIS A 172 6.74 -29.86 -3.98
C HIS A 172 5.59 -30.77 -4.41
N LEU A 173 4.70 -30.29 -5.28
CA LEU A 173 3.92 -31.14 -6.16
C LEU A 173 4.56 -31.06 -7.55
N PRO A 174 5.01 -32.18 -8.13
CA PRO A 174 5.41 -32.22 -9.54
C PRO A 174 4.17 -32.13 -10.43
N THR A 175 4.37 -31.40 -11.53
CA THR A 175 3.61 -31.26 -12.80
C THR A 175 2.23 -31.90 -12.91
#